data_AF-A0A3C0FMG4-F1
#
_entry.id   AF-A0A3C0FMG4-F1
#
_cell.length_a   1.000
_cell.length_b   1.000
_cell.length_c   1.000
_cell.angle_alpha   90.00
_cell.angle_beta   90.00
_cell.angle_gamma   90.00
#
_symmetry.space_group_name_H-M   'P 1'
#
loop_
_entity.id
_entity.type
_entity.pdbx_description
1 polymer ?
#
loop_
_entity_poly.entity_id
_entity_poly.type
_entity_poly.pdbx_seq_one_letter_code
_entity_poly.pdbx_strand_id
1 'polypeptide(L)'
;MTRLSYRIVLVILLAGALQAMAGGSHAAQVLDDGVWFTLPGQAQDISVTEIGEAYAISVDGTPLRWDPREERWRTMSGSFARITGAAERRPWVIDGDGDVYRYNGLWWEHKGSNVVDVAGNARGEIYIAKTDGSVHRWLELRHSWETITGIAKRLAVDPDGRLWAVTPTNEIRMRDDAGWHTLPGLARDIAAGVNQRVAMVHPDGRVMLWRMRDQRWFVLQGVDTATDIAVTRSGAPWVVLRDNGILAKVRIALSSGIDPQDQETGAEGLSAPEARPD
;
A
#
# COMPACT_ATOMS: atom_id res chain seq x y z
N MET A 1 -12.22 57.16 -11.96
CA MET A 1 -13.40 56.28 -12.01
C MET A 1 -13.66 55.92 -13.47
N THR A 2 -14.22 54.72 -13.69
CA THR A 2 -14.70 54.11 -14.95
C THR A 2 -13.68 53.59 -15.98
N ARG A 3 -13.86 52.29 -16.28
CA ARG A 3 -13.10 51.37 -17.13
C ARG A 3 -13.41 51.60 -18.61
N LEU A 4 -12.49 51.24 -19.51
CA LEU A 4 -12.79 50.32 -20.61
C LEU A 4 -11.53 49.66 -21.16
N SER A 5 -11.53 48.36 -21.11
CA SER A 5 -10.58 47.39 -21.65
C SER A 5 -10.71 47.25 -23.16
N TYR A 6 -9.60 47.04 -23.87
CA TYR A 6 -9.57 46.25 -25.12
C TYR A 6 -8.26 45.46 -25.23
N ARG A 7 -8.43 44.14 -25.34
CA ARG A 7 -7.38 43.14 -25.61
C ARG A 7 -7.07 43.15 -27.11
N ILE A 8 -5.79 43.07 -27.47
CA ILE A 8 -5.39 42.56 -28.79
C ILE A 8 -4.58 41.29 -28.53
N VAL A 9 -5.14 40.16 -28.95
CA VAL A 9 -4.49 38.85 -28.96
C VAL A 9 -3.81 38.72 -30.31
N LEU A 10 -2.48 38.59 -30.31
CA LEU A 10 -1.71 38.20 -31.49
C LEU A 10 -1.52 36.68 -31.44
N VAL A 11 -2.16 35.97 -32.37
CA VAL A 11 -1.95 34.53 -32.60
C VAL A 11 -0.75 34.38 -33.53
N ILE A 12 0.35 33.81 -33.02
CA ILE A 12 1.43 33.29 -33.86
C ILE A 12 1.32 31.77 -33.84
N LEU A 13 0.92 31.20 -34.97
CA LEU A 13 1.04 29.78 -35.26
C LEU A 13 2.51 29.49 -35.62
N LEU A 14 3.22 28.75 -34.77
CA LEU A 14 4.39 28.00 -35.19
C LEU A 14 4.14 26.51 -34.95
N ALA A 15 3.94 25.79 -36.06
CA ALA A 15 4.12 24.35 -36.11
C ALA A 15 5.63 24.04 -36.04
N GLY A 16 6.04 23.16 -35.14
CA GLY A 16 7.44 22.74 -35.07
C GLY A 16 7.74 21.73 -33.98
N ALA A 17 7.99 20.49 -34.42
CA ALA A 17 8.65 19.39 -33.71
C ALA A 17 7.96 18.84 -32.45
N LEU A 18 7.12 17.82 -32.65
CA LEU A 18 6.81 16.83 -31.61
C LEU A 18 8.09 16.01 -31.35
N GLN A 19 8.95 16.47 -30.44
CA GLN A 19 9.90 15.54 -29.82
C GLN A 19 9.10 14.63 -28.89
N ALA A 20 9.14 13.33 -29.16
CA ALA A 20 8.65 12.32 -28.25
C ALA A 20 9.49 12.38 -26.96
N MET A 21 9.06 13.22 -26.01
CA MET A 21 9.56 13.17 -24.65
C MET A 21 9.21 11.79 -24.11
N ALA A 22 10.23 10.99 -23.82
CA ALA A 22 10.09 9.69 -23.18
C ALA A 22 9.23 9.87 -21.92
N GLY A 23 7.95 9.51 -22.03
CA GLY A 23 6.94 9.73 -21.01
C GLY A 23 7.23 8.88 -19.79
N GLY A 24 7.94 9.45 -18.82
CA GLY A 24 8.05 8.91 -17.47
C GLY A 24 6.64 8.66 -16.93
N SER A 25 6.42 7.48 -16.37
CA SER A 25 5.16 7.22 -15.67
C SER A 25 5.00 8.24 -14.54
N HIS A 26 4.01 9.12 -14.65
CA HIS A 26 3.79 10.28 -13.77
C HIS A 26 3.79 9.90 -12.28
N ALA A 27 3.25 8.73 -11.93
CA ALA A 27 3.06 8.30 -10.55
C ALA A 27 4.33 8.26 -9.67
N ALA A 28 5.47 7.79 -10.19
CA ALA A 28 6.72 7.73 -9.41
C ALA A 28 7.39 9.11 -9.35
N GLN A 29 7.34 9.88 -10.44
CA GLN A 29 7.82 11.26 -10.46
C GLN A 29 6.99 12.19 -9.56
N VAL A 30 5.68 11.94 -9.46
CA VAL A 30 4.76 12.68 -8.57
C VAL A 30 5.07 12.40 -7.11
N LEU A 31 5.45 11.17 -6.76
CA LEU A 31 5.83 10.84 -5.39
C LEU A 31 7.29 11.18 -5.10
N ASP A 32 8.20 11.28 -6.06
CA ASP A 32 9.63 11.48 -5.75
C ASP A 32 10.03 12.96 -5.52
N ASP A 33 9.21 13.69 -4.79
CA ASP A 33 9.48 15.07 -4.36
C ASP A 33 10.46 15.17 -3.17
N GLY A 34 10.88 14.02 -2.61
CA GLY A 34 11.71 13.93 -1.40
C GLY A 34 10.99 14.31 -0.09
N VAL A 35 9.72 14.70 -0.12
CA VAL A 35 8.98 15.16 1.06
C VAL A 35 8.32 13.98 1.77
N TRP A 36 8.47 13.92 3.09
CA TRP A 36 7.82 12.96 3.98
C TRP A 36 7.24 13.68 5.18
N PHE A 37 6.07 13.25 5.64
CA PHE A 37 5.37 13.83 6.77
C PHE A 37 5.47 12.90 7.97
N THR A 38 5.88 13.42 9.11
CA THR A 38 5.84 12.67 10.37
C THR A 38 4.40 12.46 10.81
N LEU A 39 4.05 11.21 11.09
CA LEU A 39 2.82 10.86 11.80
C LEU A 39 3.10 10.80 13.30
N PRO A 40 2.11 11.12 14.15
CA PRO A 40 2.30 11.06 15.60
C PRO A 40 2.55 9.62 16.07
N GLY A 41 3.28 9.49 17.17
CA GLY A 41 3.55 8.20 17.82
C GLY A 41 4.76 7.47 17.27
N GLN A 42 4.95 6.25 17.78
CA GLN A 42 6.01 5.34 17.38
C GLN A 42 5.41 3.95 17.15
N ALA A 43 5.97 3.21 16.19
CA ALA A 43 5.56 1.86 15.86
C ALA A 43 6.76 0.98 15.53
N GLN A 44 6.56 -0.33 15.63
CA GLN A 44 7.51 -1.35 15.18
C GLN A 44 7.01 -2.10 13.92
N ASP A 45 5.72 -1.99 13.62
CA ASP A 45 5.05 -2.63 12.47
C ASP A 45 3.86 -1.76 12.02
N ILE A 46 3.57 -1.73 10.72
CA ILE A 46 2.51 -0.90 10.13
C ILE A 46 1.79 -1.58 8.97
N SER A 47 0.48 -1.38 8.89
CA SER A 47 -0.33 -1.88 7.80
C SER A 47 -1.38 -0.87 7.38
N VAL A 48 -1.62 -0.76 6.08
CA VAL A 48 -2.71 0.04 5.51
C VAL A 48 -3.43 -0.80 4.48
N THR A 49 -4.75 -0.92 4.62
CA THR A 49 -5.58 -1.63 3.63
C THR A 49 -5.87 -0.74 2.42
N GLU A 50 -6.32 -1.35 1.33
CA GLU A 50 -6.76 -0.65 0.14
C GLU A 50 -7.97 0.26 0.38
N ILE A 51 -8.75 0.01 1.43
CA ILE A 51 -9.83 0.89 1.88
C ILE A 51 -9.34 2.00 2.82
N GLY A 52 -8.04 2.14 3.03
CA GLY A 52 -7.43 3.25 3.78
C GLY A 52 -7.52 3.08 5.29
N GLU A 53 -7.77 1.89 5.80
CA GLU A 53 -7.66 1.61 7.23
C GLU A 53 -6.21 1.37 7.59
N ALA A 54 -5.68 2.19 8.49
CA ALA A 54 -4.31 2.07 8.97
C ALA A 54 -4.27 1.48 10.38
N TYR A 55 -3.34 0.56 10.56
CA TYR A 55 -3.03 -0.15 11.79
C TYR A 55 -1.53 -0.09 12.04
N ALA A 56 -1.13 -0.16 13.31
CA ALA A 56 0.27 -0.25 13.68
C ALA A 56 0.40 -1.07 14.98
N ILE A 57 1.60 -1.55 15.27
CA ILE A 57 1.96 -2.06 16.59
C ILE A 57 2.94 -1.07 17.22
N SER A 58 2.65 -0.54 18.40
CA SER A 58 3.59 0.32 19.14
C SER A 58 4.79 -0.47 19.66
N VAL A 59 5.81 0.26 20.14
CA VAL A 59 7.06 -0.32 20.65
C VAL A 59 6.86 -1.24 21.87
N ASP A 60 5.78 -1.03 22.64
CA ASP A 60 5.40 -1.89 23.78
C ASP A 60 4.47 -3.05 23.37
N GLY A 61 4.23 -3.22 22.07
CA GLY A 61 3.37 -4.25 21.49
C GLY A 61 1.89 -3.91 21.46
N THR A 62 1.46 -2.73 21.94
CA THR A 62 0.04 -2.36 21.90
C THR A 62 -0.44 -2.23 20.44
N PRO A 63 -1.50 -2.94 20.03
CA PRO A 63 -2.08 -2.74 18.71
C PRO A 63 -2.79 -1.39 18.63
N LEU A 64 -2.54 -0.67 17.54
CA LEU A 64 -3.04 0.67 17.28
C LEU A 64 -3.88 0.70 16.02
N ARG A 65 -4.90 1.54 16.04
CA ARG A 65 -5.75 1.83 14.89
C ARG A 65 -5.81 3.33 14.64
N TRP A 66 -5.61 3.74 13.40
CA TRP A 66 -5.67 5.15 13.02
C TRP A 66 -7.11 5.69 13.04
N ASP A 67 -7.30 6.83 13.69
CA ASP A 67 -8.52 7.64 13.63
C ASP A 67 -8.28 8.83 12.69
N PRO A 68 -8.78 8.78 11.44
CA PRO A 68 -8.53 9.83 10.46
C PRO A 68 -9.28 11.13 10.74
N ARG A 69 -10.28 11.14 11.64
CA ARG A 69 -11.01 12.36 12.00
C ARG A 69 -10.25 13.18 13.03
N GLU A 70 -9.56 12.50 13.93
CA GLU A 70 -8.81 13.13 15.02
C GLU A 70 -7.30 13.10 14.80
N GLU A 71 -6.86 12.58 13.65
CA GLU A 71 -5.45 12.41 13.26
C GLU A 71 -4.59 11.79 14.38
N ARG A 72 -5.11 10.74 15.02
CA ARG A 72 -4.42 10.04 16.12
C ARG A 72 -4.61 8.54 16.12
N TRP A 73 -3.67 7.84 16.77
CA TRP A 73 -3.79 6.41 17.05
C TRP A 73 -4.71 6.14 18.23
N ARG A 74 -5.56 5.13 18.10
CA ARG A 74 -6.39 4.55 19.16
C ARG A 74 -5.86 3.18 19.53
N THR A 75 -5.78 2.89 20.82
CA THR A 75 -5.32 1.60 21.31
C THR A 75 -6.41 0.54 21.15
N MET A 76 -5.96 -0.68 20.88
CA MET A 76 -6.71 -1.92 21.01
C MET A 76 -6.06 -2.74 22.13
N SER A 77 -6.79 -3.66 22.76
CA SER A 77 -6.21 -4.51 23.82
C SER A 77 -5.24 -5.54 23.26
N GLY A 78 -4.25 -5.95 24.04
CA GLY A 78 -3.29 -7.02 23.70
C GLY A 78 -1.85 -6.51 23.57
N SER A 79 -0.93 -7.45 23.33
CA SER A 79 0.49 -7.18 23.10
C SER A 79 0.96 -8.08 21.97
N PHE A 80 1.43 -7.47 20.88
CA PHE A 80 1.71 -8.15 19.63
C PHE A 80 3.04 -7.68 19.03
N ALA A 81 3.56 -8.46 18.09
CA ALA A 81 4.74 -8.16 17.30
C ALA A 81 4.37 -7.52 15.94
N ARG A 82 3.29 -8.00 15.30
CA ARG A 82 2.88 -7.58 13.94
C ARG A 82 1.38 -7.45 13.77
N ILE A 83 0.97 -6.67 12.77
CA ILE A 83 -0.43 -6.44 12.42
C ILE A 83 -0.62 -6.31 10.91
N THR A 84 -1.72 -6.88 10.42
CA THR A 84 -2.20 -6.61 9.07
C THR A 84 -3.69 -6.30 9.09
N GLY A 85 -4.09 -5.27 8.34
CA GLY A 85 -5.49 -4.98 8.12
C GLY A 85 -6.14 -6.04 7.23
N ALA A 86 -7.43 -6.29 7.43
CA ALA A 86 -8.18 -7.26 6.64
C ALA A 86 -9.66 -6.84 6.52
N ALA A 87 -10.44 -7.66 5.81
CA ALA A 87 -11.87 -7.46 5.61
C ALA A 87 -12.63 -7.12 6.89
N GLU A 88 -13.70 -6.33 6.73
CA GLU A 88 -14.62 -5.96 7.80
C GLU A 88 -13.96 -5.27 9.01
N ARG A 89 -12.81 -4.62 8.81
CA ARG A 89 -12.11 -3.90 9.88
C ARG A 89 -11.60 -4.84 11.00
N ARG A 90 -11.36 -6.10 10.66
CA ARG A 90 -10.95 -7.18 11.57
C ARG A 90 -9.48 -7.53 11.34
N PRO A 91 -8.52 -6.79 11.94
CA PRO A 91 -7.11 -7.05 11.70
C PRO A 91 -6.68 -8.43 12.20
N TRP A 92 -5.59 -8.90 11.64
CA TRP A 92 -4.86 -10.06 12.12
C TRP A 92 -3.54 -9.61 12.72
N VAL A 93 -3.09 -10.31 13.76
CA VAL A 93 -1.88 -9.97 14.52
C VAL A 93 -1.05 -11.22 14.77
N ILE A 94 0.23 -11.02 15.02
CA ILE A 94 1.15 -12.06 15.52
C ILE A 94 1.72 -11.57 16.83
N ASP A 95 1.77 -12.41 17.86
CA ASP A 95 2.39 -12.05 19.13
C ASP A 95 3.91 -12.31 19.18
N GLY A 96 4.52 -12.08 20.35
CA GLY A 96 5.96 -12.30 20.55
C GLY A 96 6.40 -13.77 20.49
N ASP A 97 5.47 -14.71 20.68
CA ASP A 97 5.72 -16.16 20.65
C ASP A 97 5.49 -16.76 19.26
N GLY A 98 4.98 -15.96 18.32
CA GLY A 98 4.70 -16.39 16.94
C GLY A 98 3.32 -17.02 16.79
N ASP A 99 2.40 -16.77 17.73
CA ASP A 99 0.99 -17.12 17.59
C ASP A 99 0.25 -16.06 16.78
N VAL A 100 -0.56 -16.51 15.82
CA VAL A 100 -1.38 -15.65 14.96
C VAL A 100 -2.82 -15.60 15.46
N TYR A 101 -3.39 -14.40 15.52
CA TYR A 101 -4.74 -14.14 15.98
C TYR A 101 -5.54 -13.31 14.99
N ARG A 102 -6.85 -13.51 14.96
CA ARG A 102 -7.82 -12.65 14.26
C ARG A 102 -8.67 -11.88 15.27
N TYR A 103 -8.86 -10.59 15.06
CA TYR A 103 -9.85 -9.83 15.83
C TYR A 103 -11.26 -10.16 15.37
N ASN A 104 -12.14 -10.61 16.28
CA ASN A 104 -13.52 -10.93 15.94
C ASN A 104 -14.53 -9.80 16.24
N GLY A 105 -14.05 -8.64 16.70
CA GLY A 105 -14.88 -7.51 17.13
C GLY A 105 -15.04 -7.41 18.65
N LEU A 106 -14.65 -8.44 19.39
CA LEU A 106 -14.72 -8.48 20.86
C LEU A 106 -13.40 -8.94 21.48
N TRP A 107 -12.79 -10.00 20.96
CA TRP A 107 -11.50 -10.54 21.42
C TRP A 107 -10.63 -11.03 20.26
N TRP A 108 -9.40 -11.41 20.59
CA TRP A 108 -8.44 -12.02 19.67
C TRP A 108 -8.59 -13.53 19.68
N GLU A 109 -8.94 -14.10 18.53
CA GLU A 109 -9.09 -15.55 18.36
C GLU A 109 -7.80 -16.15 17.83
N HIS A 110 -7.23 -17.12 18.53
CA HIS A 110 -6.06 -17.87 18.06
C HIS A 110 -6.39 -18.64 16.77
N LYS A 111 -5.50 -18.55 15.78
CA LYS A 111 -5.63 -19.21 14.47
C LYS A 111 -4.43 -20.09 14.13
N GLY A 112 -3.36 -20.09 14.93
CA GLY A 112 -2.22 -20.99 14.75
C GLY A 112 -0.93 -20.45 15.34
N SER A 113 0.12 -21.24 15.23
CA SER A 113 1.44 -20.97 15.84
C SER A 113 2.57 -21.05 14.82
N ASN A 114 3.79 -20.70 15.23
CA ASN A 114 5.01 -20.73 14.41
C ASN A 114 4.93 -19.80 13.19
N VAL A 115 4.33 -18.62 13.35
CA VAL A 115 4.14 -17.62 12.29
C VAL A 115 5.16 -16.50 12.45
N VAL A 116 5.80 -16.11 11.34
CA VAL A 116 6.73 -14.96 11.32
C VAL A 116 6.16 -13.75 10.60
N ASP A 117 5.14 -13.95 9.75
CA ASP A 117 4.45 -12.85 9.10
C ASP A 117 3.01 -13.19 8.70
N VAL A 118 2.16 -12.17 8.63
CA VAL A 118 0.75 -12.28 8.24
C VAL A 118 0.40 -11.12 7.31
N ALA A 119 -0.22 -11.44 6.17
CA ALA A 119 -0.66 -10.46 5.19
C ALA A 119 -2.14 -10.66 4.89
N GLY A 120 -2.90 -9.56 4.88
CA GLY A 120 -4.31 -9.54 4.53
C GLY A 120 -4.67 -8.40 3.58
N ASN A 121 -5.82 -8.54 2.92
CA ASN A 121 -6.45 -7.45 2.17
C ASN A 121 -7.92 -7.25 2.62
N ALA A 122 -8.53 -6.15 2.20
CA ALA A 122 -9.92 -5.82 2.54
C ALA A 122 -10.95 -6.76 1.87
N ARG A 123 -10.52 -7.61 0.91
CA ARG A 123 -11.34 -8.68 0.32
C ARG A 123 -11.39 -9.96 1.17
N GLY A 124 -10.57 -10.06 2.20
CA GLY A 124 -10.60 -11.16 3.17
C GLY A 124 -9.64 -12.30 2.84
N GLU A 125 -8.74 -12.10 1.88
CA GLU A 125 -7.64 -13.04 1.66
C GLU A 125 -6.60 -12.85 2.76
N ILE A 126 -6.20 -13.96 3.38
CA ILE A 126 -5.20 -13.98 4.45
C ILE A 126 -4.14 -15.03 4.12
N TYR A 127 -2.89 -14.64 4.25
CA TYR A 127 -1.74 -15.51 4.09
C TYR A 127 -0.80 -15.36 5.30
N ILE A 128 -0.13 -16.45 5.65
CA ILE A 128 0.91 -16.45 6.67
C ILE A 128 2.21 -17.04 6.12
N ALA A 129 3.33 -16.53 6.61
CA ALA A 129 4.64 -17.17 6.49
C ALA A 129 4.98 -17.83 7.83
N LYS A 130 5.37 -19.10 7.80
CA LYS A 130 5.81 -19.86 8.98
C LYS A 130 7.31 -19.66 9.24
N THR A 131 7.77 -20.02 10.43
CA THR A 131 9.20 -19.99 10.82
C THR A 131 10.09 -20.86 9.94
N ASP A 132 9.56 -21.95 9.36
CA ASP A 132 10.25 -22.81 8.39
C ASP A 132 10.25 -22.25 6.95
N GLY A 133 9.65 -21.07 6.75
CA GLY A 133 9.52 -20.40 5.47
C GLY A 133 8.31 -20.83 4.64
N SER A 134 7.53 -21.84 5.07
CA SER A 134 6.34 -22.29 4.34
C SER A 134 5.25 -21.22 4.33
N VAL A 135 4.50 -21.16 3.22
CA VAL A 135 3.42 -20.17 3.02
C VAL A 135 2.07 -20.88 3.10
N HIS A 136 1.14 -20.31 3.86
CA HIS A 136 -0.19 -20.88 4.03
C HIS A 136 -1.26 -19.84 3.75
N ARG A 137 -2.37 -20.28 3.15
CA ARG A 137 -3.57 -19.49 2.90
C ARG A 137 -4.65 -19.87 3.91
N TRP A 138 -5.35 -18.88 4.45
CA TRP A 138 -6.51 -19.12 5.30
C TRP A 138 -7.73 -19.51 4.45
N LEU A 139 -8.36 -20.63 4.79
CA LEU A 139 -9.63 -21.06 4.18
C LEU A 139 -10.78 -20.71 5.12
N GLU A 140 -11.41 -19.56 4.88
CA GLU A 140 -12.46 -19.00 5.76
C GLU A 140 -13.57 -20.01 6.08
N LEU A 141 -14.10 -20.70 5.07
CA LEU A 141 -15.19 -21.67 5.25
C LEU A 141 -14.80 -22.93 6.04
N ARG A 142 -13.50 -23.28 6.04
CA ARG A 142 -12.99 -24.47 6.73
C ARG A 142 -12.36 -24.14 8.08
N HIS A 143 -12.17 -22.86 8.38
CA HIS A 143 -11.40 -22.39 9.52
C HIS A 143 -10.02 -23.10 9.64
N SER A 144 -9.35 -23.31 8.50
CA SER A 144 -8.09 -24.04 8.45
C SER A 144 -7.09 -23.38 7.51
N TRP A 145 -5.82 -23.67 7.73
CA TRP A 145 -4.74 -23.29 6.83
C TRP A 145 -4.57 -24.32 5.71
N GLU A 146 -4.30 -23.83 4.50
CA GLU A 146 -3.87 -24.63 3.36
C GLU A 146 -2.45 -24.21 2.98
N THR A 147 -1.51 -25.16 3.01
CA THR A 147 -0.16 -24.91 2.51
C THR A 147 -0.22 -24.66 1.01
N ILE A 148 0.39 -23.57 0.56
CA ILE A 148 0.61 -23.30 -0.86
C ILE A 148 2.10 -23.37 -1.18
N THR A 149 2.45 -23.63 -2.44
CA THR A 149 3.84 -23.54 -2.88
C THR A 149 4.36 -22.12 -2.64
N GLY A 150 5.59 -21.99 -2.14
CA GLY A 150 6.22 -20.70 -1.88
C GLY A 150 7.21 -20.79 -0.71
N ILE A 151 8.13 -19.83 -0.63
CA ILE A 151 9.01 -19.65 0.53
C ILE A 151 9.02 -18.16 0.86
N ALA A 152 8.71 -17.79 2.10
CA ALA A 152 8.65 -16.40 2.52
C ALA A 152 9.04 -16.19 3.99
N LYS A 153 9.52 -14.99 4.30
CA LYS A 153 9.61 -14.41 5.65
C LYS A 153 8.84 -13.10 5.79
N ARG A 154 8.49 -12.46 4.67
CA ARG A 154 7.55 -11.34 4.58
C ARG A 154 6.58 -11.58 3.43
N LEU A 155 5.34 -11.11 3.59
CA LEU A 155 4.26 -11.26 2.65
C LEU A 155 3.52 -9.93 2.49
N ALA A 156 2.99 -9.70 1.29
CA ALA A 156 1.94 -8.71 1.06
C ALA A 156 0.95 -9.27 0.05
N VAL A 157 -0.32 -8.98 0.21
CA VAL A 157 -1.36 -9.36 -0.75
C VAL A 157 -1.94 -8.09 -1.35
N ASP A 158 -1.92 -8.00 -2.67
CA ASP A 158 -2.51 -6.85 -3.36
C ASP A 158 -4.04 -7.01 -3.48
N PRO A 159 -4.77 -5.93 -3.82
CA PRO A 159 -6.22 -6.01 -3.96
C PRO A 159 -6.69 -6.90 -5.11
N ASP A 160 -5.83 -7.25 -6.07
CA ASP A 160 -6.16 -8.18 -7.15
C ASP A 160 -5.94 -9.65 -6.73
N GLY A 161 -5.43 -9.90 -5.51
CA GLY A 161 -5.14 -11.23 -4.98
C GLY A 161 -3.75 -11.76 -5.33
N ARG A 162 -2.87 -10.93 -5.92
CA ARG A 162 -1.47 -11.35 -6.13
C ARG A 162 -0.72 -11.35 -4.81
N LEU A 163 0.04 -12.41 -4.59
CA LEU A 163 0.83 -12.58 -3.39
C LEU A 163 2.28 -12.18 -3.67
N TRP A 164 2.77 -11.21 -2.91
CA TRP A 164 4.15 -10.75 -2.92
C TRP A 164 4.87 -11.34 -1.72
N ALA A 165 6.11 -11.75 -1.91
CA ALA A 165 6.90 -12.40 -0.88
C ALA A 165 8.34 -11.89 -0.89
N VAL A 166 8.90 -11.78 0.32
CA VAL A 166 10.34 -11.68 0.54
C VAL A 166 10.81 -13.01 1.12
N THR A 167 11.78 -13.66 0.49
CA THR A 167 12.34 -14.93 0.96
C THR A 167 13.28 -14.72 2.15
N PRO A 168 13.66 -15.78 2.90
CA PRO A 168 14.68 -15.68 3.94
C PRO A 168 15.99 -15.02 3.48
N THR A 169 16.38 -15.23 2.22
CA THR A 169 17.57 -14.65 1.58
C THR A 169 17.36 -13.24 1.00
N ASN A 170 16.22 -12.58 1.31
CA ASN A 170 15.81 -11.25 0.84
C ASN A 170 15.41 -11.18 -0.65
N GLU A 171 15.27 -12.30 -1.35
CA GLU A 171 14.79 -12.28 -2.74
C GLU A 171 13.32 -11.90 -2.79
N ILE A 172 12.92 -11.23 -3.87
CA ILE A 172 11.54 -10.78 -4.06
C ILE A 172 10.86 -11.72 -5.03
N ARG A 173 9.68 -12.22 -4.66
CA ARG A 173 8.85 -13.06 -5.50
C ARG A 173 7.42 -12.55 -5.55
N MET A 174 6.77 -12.72 -6.70
CA MET A 174 5.36 -12.41 -6.90
C MET A 174 4.67 -13.64 -7.46
N ARG A 175 3.49 -13.97 -6.92
CA ARG A 175 2.64 -15.05 -7.40
C ARG A 175 1.40 -14.49 -8.07
N ASP A 176 1.22 -14.86 -9.33
CA ASP A 176 -0.02 -14.67 -10.09
C ASP A 176 -0.63 -16.04 -10.45
N ASP A 177 -1.58 -16.04 -11.38
CA ASP A 177 -2.26 -17.25 -11.86
C ASP A 177 -1.33 -18.25 -12.55
N ALA A 178 -0.19 -17.78 -13.10
CA ALA A 178 0.81 -18.63 -13.75
C ALA A 178 1.81 -19.23 -12.75
N GLY A 179 1.90 -18.69 -11.54
CA GLY A 179 2.77 -19.17 -10.47
C GLY A 179 3.73 -18.10 -9.96
N TRP A 180 4.86 -18.54 -9.40
CA TRP A 180 5.84 -17.64 -8.79
C TRP A 180 6.86 -17.13 -9.80
N HIS A 181 7.07 -15.83 -9.78
CA HIS A 181 8.08 -15.13 -10.56
C HIS A 181 9.07 -14.44 -9.62
N THR A 182 10.36 -14.54 -9.92
CA THR A 182 11.39 -13.80 -9.18
C THR A 182 11.57 -12.42 -9.80
N LEU A 183 11.58 -11.40 -8.96
CA LEU A 183 11.80 -10.01 -9.37
C LEU A 183 13.24 -9.58 -9.07
N PRO A 184 13.78 -8.61 -9.81
CA PRO A 184 15.12 -8.09 -9.52
C PRO A 184 15.14 -7.37 -8.15
N GLY A 185 16.30 -7.38 -7.50
CA GLY A 185 16.53 -6.65 -6.24
C GLY A 185 16.35 -7.50 -5.00
N LEU A 186 16.54 -6.85 -3.84
CA LEU A 186 16.39 -7.44 -2.52
C LEU A 186 15.47 -6.57 -1.67
N ALA A 187 14.69 -7.19 -0.79
CA ALA A 187 13.82 -6.50 0.14
C ALA A 187 14.04 -6.99 1.57
N ARG A 188 13.93 -6.07 2.53
CA ARG A 188 13.70 -6.37 3.96
C ARG A 188 12.22 -6.62 4.20
N ASP A 189 11.39 -5.75 3.64
CA ASP A 189 9.94 -5.75 3.81
C ASP A 189 9.24 -5.25 2.53
N ILE A 190 7.97 -5.62 2.33
CA ILE A 190 7.23 -5.36 1.09
C ILE A 190 5.76 -5.08 1.40
N ALA A 191 5.17 -4.14 0.66
CA ALA A 191 3.76 -3.84 0.72
C ALA A 191 3.19 -3.61 -0.68
N ALA A 192 1.95 -4.06 -0.89
CA ALA A 192 1.26 -3.94 -2.15
C ALA A 192 -0.10 -3.27 -1.94
N GLY A 193 -0.45 -2.34 -2.82
CA GLY A 193 -1.70 -1.60 -2.79
C GLY A 193 -2.40 -1.61 -4.13
N VAL A 194 -3.42 -0.75 -4.26
CA VAL A 194 -4.25 -0.65 -5.48
C VAL A 194 -3.43 -0.31 -6.73
N ASN A 195 -3.97 -0.66 -7.89
CA ASN A 195 -3.37 -0.34 -9.20
C ASN A 195 -1.93 -0.85 -9.35
N GLN A 196 -1.64 -2.04 -8.80
CA GLN A 196 -0.34 -2.71 -8.86
C GLN A 196 0.81 -1.86 -8.30
N ARG A 197 0.51 -0.98 -7.34
CA ARG A 197 1.52 -0.18 -6.67
C ARG A 197 2.13 -1.00 -5.55
N VAL A 198 3.39 -1.34 -5.73
CA VAL A 198 4.15 -2.12 -4.77
C VAL A 198 5.33 -1.30 -4.32
N ALA A 199 5.54 -1.24 -3.02
CA ALA A 199 6.69 -0.60 -2.42
C ALA A 199 7.43 -1.61 -1.54
N MET A 200 8.73 -1.39 -1.37
CA MET A 200 9.56 -2.21 -0.50
C MET A 200 10.51 -1.35 0.31
N VAL A 201 10.93 -1.90 1.43
CA VAL A 201 12.12 -1.46 2.15
C VAL A 201 13.28 -2.30 1.67
N HIS A 202 14.30 -1.67 1.08
CA HIS A 202 15.54 -2.34 0.73
C HIS A 202 16.36 -2.67 2.01
N PRO A 203 17.20 -3.71 2.05
CA PRO A 203 18.00 -4.05 3.25
C PRO A 203 18.88 -2.92 3.81
N ASP A 204 19.25 -1.92 3.03
CA ASP A 204 19.96 -0.73 3.53
C ASP A 204 19.05 0.31 4.20
N GLY A 205 17.73 0.16 4.10
CA GLY A 205 16.72 1.05 4.69
C GLY A 205 16.09 2.04 3.71
N ARG A 206 16.51 2.05 2.44
CA ARG A 206 15.88 2.88 1.41
C ARG A 206 14.49 2.37 1.05
N VAL A 207 13.58 3.29 0.75
CA VAL A 207 12.25 2.98 0.23
C VAL A 207 12.29 2.92 -1.29
N MET A 208 11.71 1.89 -1.90
CA MET A 208 11.67 1.73 -3.34
C MET A 208 10.26 1.41 -3.82
N LEU A 209 9.86 1.96 -4.97
CA LEU A 209 8.59 1.71 -5.63
C LEU A 209 8.79 0.86 -6.89
N TRP A 210 7.98 -0.17 -7.06
CA TRP A 210 7.97 -1.00 -8.26
C TRP A 210 7.35 -0.26 -9.43
N ARG A 211 8.00 -0.34 -10.58
CA ARG A 211 7.48 0.20 -11.84
C ARG A 211 7.23 -0.93 -12.82
N MET A 212 5.95 -1.30 -12.96
CA MET A 212 5.51 -2.39 -13.83
C MET A 212 6.02 -2.27 -15.28
N ARG A 213 5.91 -1.08 -15.90
CA ARG A 213 6.34 -0.86 -17.30
C ARG A 213 7.82 -1.16 -17.53
N ASP A 214 8.67 -0.78 -16.58
CA ASP A 214 10.12 -0.85 -16.72
C ASP A 214 10.69 -2.12 -16.05
N GLN A 215 9.83 -2.89 -15.38
CA GLN A 215 10.18 -4.03 -14.52
C GLN A 215 11.38 -3.74 -13.60
N ARG A 216 11.38 -2.56 -12.97
CA ARG A 216 12.47 -2.11 -12.08
C ARG A 216 11.95 -1.40 -10.85
N TRP A 217 12.77 -1.45 -9.81
CA TRP A 217 12.59 -0.66 -8.60
C TRP A 217 13.19 0.72 -8.75
N PHE A 218 12.49 1.73 -8.24
CA PHE A 218 12.94 3.11 -8.20
C PHE A 218 12.98 3.61 -6.76
N VAL A 219 14.09 4.21 -6.35
CA VAL A 219 14.28 4.73 -4.98
C VAL A 219 13.45 5.99 -4.80
N LEU A 220 12.65 6.05 -3.73
CA LEU A 220 12.02 7.29 -3.28
C LEU A 220 13.00 8.05 -2.38
N GLN A 221 13.25 9.31 -2.70
CA GLN A 221 14.16 10.16 -1.92
C GLN A 221 13.58 10.49 -0.53
N GLY A 222 14.47 10.78 0.42
CA GLY A 222 14.13 11.33 1.74
C GLY A 222 14.06 10.32 2.90
N VAL A 223 14.12 9.01 2.64
CA VAL A 223 14.16 7.97 3.67
C VAL A 223 15.19 6.88 3.34
N ASP A 224 16.09 6.62 4.27
CA ASP A 224 17.13 5.58 4.19
C ASP A 224 17.26 4.73 5.48
N THR A 225 16.36 4.88 6.44
CA THR A 225 16.34 4.13 7.71
C THR A 225 15.07 3.31 7.92
N ALA A 226 14.26 3.10 6.89
CA ALA A 226 13.02 2.34 7.01
C ALA A 226 13.26 0.87 7.40
N THR A 227 12.33 0.31 8.17
CA THR A 227 12.32 -1.08 8.63
C THR A 227 11.08 -1.83 8.20
N ASP A 228 9.94 -1.14 8.08
CA ASP A 228 8.64 -1.70 7.75
C ASP A 228 7.87 -0.73 6.84
N ILE A 229 6.98 -1.25 5.99
CA ILE A 229 6.27 -0.43 5.00
C ILE A 229 4.82 -0.87 4.82
N ALA A 230 3.95 0.12 4.57
CA ALA A 230 2.59 -0.09 4.10
C ALA A 230 2.31 0.78 2.87
N VAL A 231 1.41 0.35 1.99
CA VAL A 231 0.97 1.14 0.83
C VAL A 231 -0.46 1.58 1.01
N THR A 232 -0.68 2.89 0.97
CA THR A 232 -2.03 3.47 1.10
C THR A 232 -2.88 3.29 -0.16
N ARG A 233 -4.18 3.61 -0.07
CA ARG A 233 -5.09 3.65 -1.22
C ARG A 233 -4.60 4.57 -2.36
N SER A 234 -3.91 5.66 -2.06
CA SER A 234 -3.35 6.52 -3.13
C SER A 234 -2.12 5.90 -3.80
N GLY A 235 -1.59 4.81 -3.23
CA GLY A 235 -0.34 4.22 -3.64
C GLY A 235 0.90 4.82 -2.99
N ALA A 236 0.71 5.81 -2.12
CA ALA A 236 1.80 6.42 -1.37
C ALA A 236 2.23 5.51 -0.22
N PRO A 237 3.54 5.28 -0.02
CA PRO A 237 4.01 4.47 1.09
C PRO A 237 3.99 5.22 2.42
N TRP A 238 3.71 4.48 3.48
CA TRP A 238 4.03 4.85 4.85
C TRP A 238 5.08 3.89 5.38
N VAL A 239 5.96 4.36 6.23
CA VAL A 239 7.09 3.58 6.73
C VAL A 239 7.29 3.76 8.21
N VAL A 240 7.74 2.68 8.84
CA VAL A 240 8.36 2.72 10.16
C VAL A 240 9.87 2.85 9.97
N LEU A 241 10.50 3.73 10.73
CA LEU A 241 11.93 3.95 10.75
C LEU A 241 12.61 3.14 11.85
N ARG A 242 13.95 3.01 11.76
CA ARG A 242 14.78 2.32 12.76
C ARG A 242 14.66 2.89 14.18
N ASP A 243 14.31 4.17 14.33
CA ASP A 243 14.07 4.83 15.62
C ASP A 243 12.58 4.74 16.06
N ASN A 244 11.81 3.87 15.40
CA ASN A 244 10.37 3.67 15.56
C ASN A 244 9.50 4.87 15.13
N GLY A 245 10.08 5.90 14.54
CA GLY A 245 9.32 7.01 13.95
C GLY A 245 8.46 6.53 12.76
N ILE A 246 7.31 7.18 12.55
CA ILE A 246 6.42 6.86 11.43
C ILE A 246 6.44 8.03 10.44
N LEU A 247 6.76 7.74 9.18
CA LEU A 247 6.70 8.72 8.10
C LEU A 247 5.66 8.31 7.04
N ALA A 248 4.95 9.30 6.51
CA ALA A 248 3.98 9.15 5.45
C ALA A 248 4.39 9.96 4.23
N LYS A 249 4.36 9.35 3.05
CA LYS A 249 4.70 10.04 1.80
C LYS A 249 3.63 11.05 1.37
N VAL A 250 2.38 10.81 1.74
CA VAL A 250 1.27 11.74 1.56
C VAL A 250 0.60 11.93 2.91
N ARG A 251 0.39 13.18 3.31
CA ARG A 251 -0.35 13.50 4.52
C ARG A 251 -1.80 13.03 4.34
N ILE A 252 -2.39 12.48 5.40
CA ILE A 252 -3.83 12.24 5.44
C ILE A 252 -4.49 13.61 5.51
N ALA A 253 -4.69 14.24 4.36
CA ALA A 253 -5.71 15.27 4.28
C ALA A 253 -7.03 14.52 4.43
N LEU A 254 -7.87 14.98 5.35
CA LEU A 254 -9.31 14.72 5.26
C LEU A 254 -9.68 14.84 3.79
N SER A 255 -10.42 13.87 3.25
CA SER A 255 -11.31 14.18 2.13
C SER A 255 -12.38 15.13 2.70
N SER A 256 -11.99 16.37 3.01
CA SER A 256 -12.91 17.46 3.28
C SER A 256 -13.46 17.87 1.92
N GLY A 257 -14.62 17.30 1.58
CA GLY A 257 -15.40 17.62 0.39
C GLY A 257 -15.15 16.70 -0.80
N ILE A 258 -15.73 15.50 -0.77
CA ILE A 258 -16.36 14.97 -1.99
C ILE A 258 -17.84 15.26 -1.79
N ASP A 259 -18.35 16.24 -2.54
CA ASP A 259 -19.77 16.42 -2.77
C ASP A 259 -20.29 15.13 -3.44
N PRO A 260 -21.36 14.48 -2.96
CA PRO A 260 -21.99 13.34 -3.65
C PRO A 260 -22.45 13.61 -5.09
N GLN A 261 -22.27 14.83 -5.62
CA GLN A 261 -22.65 15.21 -6.99
C GLN A 261 -21.55 15.16 -8.05
N ASP A 262 -20.29 14.84 -7.72
CA ASP A 262 -19.31 14.53 -8.76
C ASP A 262 -19.56 13.12 -9.31
N GLN A 263 -20.56 13.04 -10.20
CA GLN A 263 -20.63 11.99 -11.21
C GLN A 263 -19.27 11.93 -11.91
N GLU A 264 -18.63 10.76 -11.87
CA GLU A 264 -17.63 10.41 -12.87
C GLU A 264 -18.27 10.66 -14.23
N THR A 265 -17.78 11.72 -14.86
CA THR A 265 -18.16 12.16 -16.18
C THR A 265 -18.00 10.97 -17.11
N GLY A 266 -19.15 10.57 -17.65
CA GLY A 266 -19.23 9.63 -18.74
C GLY A 266 -18.28 10.04 -19.85
N ALA A 267 -17.84 9.03 -20.58
CA ALA A 267 -17.24 9.22 -21.88
C ALA A 267 -18.11 10.17 -22.73
N GLU A 268 -17.63 11.37 -23.00
CA GLU A 268 -18.08 12.21 -24.11
C GLU A 268 -16.84 12.77 -24.79
N GLY A 269 -16.65 12.68 -26.10
CA GLY A 269 -17.50 12.12 -27.13
C GLY A 269 -16.76 12.15 -28.46
N LEU A 270 -17.13 11.26 -29.38
CA LEU A 270 -16.93 11.49 -30.81
C LEU A 270 -18.30 11.80 -31.41
N SER A 271 -18.48 13.10 -31.60
CA SER A 271 -19.33 13.87 -32.50
C SER A 271 -20.41 13.14 -33.33
N ALA A 272 -21.63 13.65 -33.21
CA ALA A 272 -22.61 13.64 -34.31
C ALA A 272 -22.27 14.74 -35.34
N PRO A 273 -22.65 14.54 -36.61
CA PRO A 273 -23.17 15.65 -37.40
C PRO A 273 -24.61 15.37 -37.91
N GLU A 274 -25.46 16.35 -37.58
CA GLU A 274 -26.59 16.95 -38.29
C GLU A 274 -27.73 16.13 -38.96
N ALA A 275 -28.94 16.46 -38.49
CA ALA A 275 -30.25 16.62 -39.18
C ALA A 275 -30.17 16.89 -40.70
N ARG A 276 -31.09 16.50 -41.60
CA ARG A 276 -32.57 16.30 -41.69
C ARG A 276 -32.83 15.83 -43.17
N PRO A 277 -34.04 15.79 -43.79
CA PRO A 277 -35.44 15.55 -43.40
C PRO A 277 -35.96 14.23 -44.10
N ASP A 278 -37.18 13.71 -44.03
CA ASP A 278 -38.57 14.21 -43.93
C ASP A 278 -39.40 13.41 -42.91
#